data_AF-A0A6G1ZLT7-F1
#
_entry.id   AF-A0A6G1ZLT7-F1
#
_cell.length_a   1.000
_cell.length_b   1.000
_cell.length_c   1.000
_cell.angle_alpha   90.00
_cell.angle_beta   90.00
_cell.angle_gamma   90.00
#
_symmetry.space_group_name_H-M   'P 1'
#
loop_
_entity.id
_entity.type
_entity.pdbx_description
1 polymer ?
#
loop_
_entity_poly.entity_id
_entity_poly.type
_entity_poly.pdbx_seq_one_letter_code
_entity_poly.pdbx_strand_id
1 'polypeptide(L)'
;MLDDLEHGNKFYTGVETDKGVLLFSRDYKGNHQYGAFMEVNIERRFFEPDFEGKSLTVYELRGWPSLMAGKINRCYDNYDSLLPMEKIPVDAFLDKSALKSVTDKEEYDLSPTWENYARLTDNEKGLGLARSMDNYDRMTLLYIMDKGYPRDGLIDEYPDNFSFHEKFERIENKLLSRDRWDVYDEMQEKAKKLAGKLLYEHFPDTRQKEDAISKMKVEKEIPKKSKGRKM
;
A
#
# COMPACT_ATOMS: atom_id res chain seq x y z
N MET A 1 -7.13 -27.08 -36.67
CA MET A 1 -8.16 -28.10 -36.47
C MET A 1 -7.73 -29.25 -35.54
N LEU A 2 -7.69 -29.15 -34.19
CA LEU A 2 -7.18 -28.08 -33.31
C LEU A 2 -7.58 -26.65 -33.71
N ASP A 3 -8.88 -26.35 -33.77
CA ASP A 3 -9.39 -25.22 -34.57
C ASP A 3 -9.56 -23.90 -33.85
N ASP A 4 -9.30 -23.86 -32.56
CA ASP A 4 -8.72 -22.70 -31.91
C ASP A 4 -7.55 -23.25 -31.03
N LEU A 5 -6.48 -22.53 -30.69
CA LEU A 5 -6.50 -21.34 -29.84
C LEU A 5 -7.27 -21.49 -28.51
N GLU A 6 -7.82 -22.68 -28.18
CA GLU A 6 -9.27 -22.98 -27.99
C GLU A 6 -10.20 -22.06 -27.17
N HIS A 7 -9.79 -20.84 -26.81
CA HIS A 7 -10.64 -19.72 -26.42
C HIS A 7 -10.06 -18.36 -26.88
N GLY A 8 -9.21 -18.35 -27.92
CA GLY A 8 -8.47 -17.17 -28.36
C GLY A 8 -7.25 -16.81 -27.49
N ASN A 9 -6.53 -15.77 -27.93
CA ASN A 9 -5.34 -15.25 -27.25
C ASN A 9 -5.78 -14.44 -26.01
N LYS A 10 -5.60 -15.02 -24.81
CA LYS A 10 -6.12 -14.53 -23.52
C LYS A 10 -5.18 -13.53 -22.85
N PHE A 11 -5.72 -12.74 -21.92
CA PHE A 11 -4.95 -11.84 -21.07
C PHE A 11 -4.54 -12.49 -19.75
N TYR A 12 -3.34 -12.15 -19.30
CA TYR A 12 -2.69 -12.59 -18.07
C TYR A 12 -2.10 -11.38 -17.35
N THR A 13 -2.05 -11.45 -16.04
CA THR A 13 -1.35 -10.47 -15.19
C THR A 13 -0.01 -11.06 -14.78
N GLY A 14 1.08 -10.34 -15.00
CA GLY A 14 2.42 -10.70 -14.53
C GLY A 14 2.88 -9.77 -13.42
N VAL A 15 3.44 -10.30 -12.35
CA VAL A 15 3.98 -9.52 -11.23
C VAL A 15 5.48 -9.74 -11.12
N GLU A 16 6.26 -8.67 -11.21
CA GLU A 16 7.72 -8.73 -11.09
C GLU A 16 8.15 -8.86 -9.63
N THR A 17 9.08 -9.80 -9.39
CA THR A 17 9.72 -10.07 -8.10
C THR A 17 11.23 -10.12 -8.31
N ASP A 18 12.00 -10.13 -7.21
CA ASP A 18 13.45 -10.36 -7.20
C ASP A 18 13.87 -11.68 -7.90
N LYS A 19 12.99 -12.69 -7.87
CA LYS A 19 13.22 -14.02 -8.46
C LYS A 19 12.77 -14.15 -9.92
N GLY A 20 12.11 -13.13 -10.48
CA GLY A 20 11.49 -13.17 -11.82
C GLY A 20 10.01 -12.82 -11.77
N VAL A 21 9.25 -13.21 -12.79
CA VAL A 21 7.85 -12.79 -12.97
C VAL A 21 6.88 -13.95 -12.72
N LEU A 22 5.98 -13.78 -11.75
CA LEU A 22 4.88 -14.70 -11.49
C LEU A 22 3.69 -14.35 -12.37
N LEU A 23 3.03 -15.36 -12.95
CA LEU A 23 1.90 -15.17 -13.86
C LEU A 23 0.57 -15.66 -13.27
N PHE A 24 -0.47 -14.87 -13.52
CA PHE A 24 -1.84 -15.12 -13.06
C PHE A 24 -2.81 -15.03 -14.25
N SER A 25 -3.76 -15.96 -14.35
CA SER A 25 -4.90 -15.81 -15.28
C SER A 25 -5.90 -14.77 -14.76
N ARG A 26 -6.63 -14.13 -15.68
CA ARG A 26 -7.74 -13.24 -15.33
C ARG A 26 -9.08 -13.94 -15.07
N ASP A 27 -9.04 -15.25 -14.80
CA ASP A 27 -10.20 -16.00 -14.32
C ASP A 27 -10.29 -15.95 -12.78
N TYR A 28 -11.35 -16.52 -12.21
CA TYR A 28 -11.57 -16.50 -10.76
C TYR A 28 -10.37 -17.06 -9.96
N LYS A 29 -9.77 -18.17 -10.42
CA LYS A 29 -8.63 -18.79 -9.71
C LYS A 29 -7.39 -17.92 -9.76
N GLY A 30 -7.03 -17.38 -10.93
CA GLY A 30 -5.85 -16.53 -11.06
C GLY A 30 -6.01 -15.19 -10.37
N ASN A 31 -7.18 -14.55 -10.46
CA ASN A 31 -7.48 -13.30 -9.73
C ASN A 31 -7.45 -13.51 -8.21
N HIS A 32 -7.96 -14.63 -7.70
CA HIS A 32 -7.89 -14.96 -6.28
C HIS A 32 -6.43 -15.13 -5.79
N GLN A 33 -5.60 -15.89 -6.53
CA GLN A 33 -4.20 -16.04 -6.18
C GLN A 33 -3.41 -14.73 -6.29
N TYR A 34 -3.70 -13.91 -7.32
CA TYR A 34 -3.11 -12.58 -7.49
C TYR A 34 -3.44 -11.69 -6.30
N GLY A 35 -4.72 -11.59 -5.92
CA GLY A 35 -5.14 -10.79 -4.77
C GLY A 35 -4.46 -11.22 -3.48
N ALA A 36 -4.46 -12.51 -3.16
CA ALA A 36 -3.80 -13.04 -1.96
C ALA A 36 -2.27 -12.84 -1.98
N PHE A 37 -1.63 -13.01 -3.13
CA PHE A 37 -0.19 -12.75 -3.29
C PHE A 37 0.13 -11.26 -3.05
N MET A 38 -0.64 -10.36 -3.65
CA MET A 38 -0.47 -8.91 -3.52
C MET A 38 -0.75 -8.43 -2.10
N GLU A 39 -1.78 -8.95 -1.44
CA GLU A 39 -2.10 -8.63 -0.05
C GLU A 39 -0.95 -9.01 0.89
N VAL A 40 -0.52 -10.28 0.83
CA VAL A 40 0.47 -10.82 1.78
C VAL A 40 1.89 -10.31 1.53
N ASN A 41 2.28 -10.07 0.28
CA ASN A 41 3.68 -9.73 -0.06
C ASN A 41 3.91 -8.24 -0.33
N ILE A 42 2.87 -7.46 -0.65
CA ILE A 42 3.00 -6.03 -1.00
C ILE A 42 2.18 -5.14 -0.07
N GLU A 43 0.86 -5.33 0.03
CA GLU A 43 -0.01 -4.41 0.80
C GLU A 43 0.34 -4.42 2.27
N ARG A 44 0.21 -5.58 2.94
CA ARG A 44 0.45 -5.70 4.39
C ARG A 44 1.85 -5.23 4.76
N ARG A 45 2.83 -5.53 3.90
CA ARG A 45 4.25 -5.22 4.08
C ARG A 45 4.66 -3.79 3.72
N PHE A 46 3.80 -2.99 3.08
CA PHE A 46 4.18 -1.69 2.50
C PHE A 46 4.85 -0.74 3.50
N PHE A 47 4.42 -0.76 4.77
CA PHE A 47 4.98 0.04 5.84
C PHE A 47 5.85 -0.76 6.84
N GLU A 48 6.17 -2.03 6.57
CA GLU A 48 7.07 -2.82 7.42
C GLU A 48 8.54 -2.39 7.25
N PRO A 49 9.34 -2.33 8.32
CA PRO A 49 10.67 -1.73 8.29
C PRO A 49 11.71 -2.55 7.49
N ASP A 50 11.48 -3.85 7.34
CA ASP A 50 12.31 -4.79 6.59
C ASP A 50 11.85 -4.97 5.13
N PHE A 51 10.83 -4.22 4.68
CA PHE A 51 10.35 -4.33 3.31
C PHE A 51 11.32 -3.65 2.33
N GLU A 52 12.17 -4.47 1.70
CA GLU A 52 13.24 -4.06 0.77
C GLU A 52 12.72 -3.53 -0.58
N GLY A 53 11.42 -3.69 -0.86
CA GLY A 53 10.79 -3.27 -2.11
C GLY A 53 10.89 -1.76 -2.37
N LYS A 54 11.57 -1.39 -3.47
CA LYS A 54 11.68 -0.01 -3.97
C LYS A 54 10.62 0.33 -5.02
N SER A 55 10.28 -0.64 -5.88
CA SER A 55 9.22 -0.50 -6.87
C SER A 55 8.56 -1.84 -7.13
N LEU A 56 7.35 -1.79 -7.69
CA LEU A 56 6.61 -2.93 -8.22
C LEU A 56 6.36 -2.70 -9.70
N THR A 57 6.58 -3.72 -10.51
CA THR A 57 6.12 -3.75 -11.90
C THR A 57 5.00 -4.76 -12.05
N VAL A 58 3.89 -4.33 -12.65
CA VAL A 58 2.79 -5.21 -13.06
C VAL A 58 2.67 -5.16 -14.59
N TYR A 59 2.51 -6.32 -15.20
CA TYR A 59 2.43 -6.51 -16.65
C TYR A 59 1.05 -7.00 -17.05
N GLU A 60 0.51 -6.46 -18.13
CA GLU A 60 -0.50 -7.16 -18.92
C GLU A 60 0.19 -7.93 -20.06
N LEU A 61 -0.11 -9.21 -20.19
CA LEU A 61 0.40 -10.04 -21.28
C LEU A 61 -0.73 -10.73 -22.03
N ARG A 62 -0.55 -10.86 -23.35
CA ARG A 62 -1.46 -11.62 -24.21
C ARG A 62 -0.84 -12.96 -24.63
N GLY A 63 -1.37 -14.05 -24.09
CA GLY A 63 -0.82 -15.40 -24.23
C GLY A 63 -1.80 -16.44 -24.78
N TRP A 64 -1.25 -17.44 -25.46
CA TRP A 64 -2.00 -18.63 -25.89
C TRP A 64 -2.09 -19.60 -24.70
N PRO A 65 -3.28 -20.09 -24.31
CA PRO A 65 -3.42 -20.95 -23.12
C PRO A 65 -2.50 -22.17 -23.09
N SER A 66 -2.24 -22.80 -24.25
CA SER A 66 -1.33 -23.95 -24.39
C SER A 66 0.14 -23.63 -24.08
N LEU A 67 0.60 -22.38 -24.29
CA LEU A 67 1.96 -21.94 -23.98
C LEU A 67 2.13 -21.50 -22.53
N MET A 68 1.02 -21.16 -21.87
CA MET A 68 0.93 -20.69 -20.48
C MET A 68 0.61 -21.81 -19.48
N ALA A 69 0.12 -22.95 -19.97
CA ALA A 69 -0.17 -24.13 -19.18
C ALA A 69 1.04 -24.54 -18.30
N GLY A 70 0.78 -24.83 -17.02
CA GLY A 70 1.81 -25.18 -16.03
C GLY A 70 2.62 -24.02 -15.45
N LYS A 71 2.55 -22.81 -16.03
CA LYS A 71 3.34 -21.63 -15.59
C LYS A 71 2.53 -20.60 -14.79
N ILE A 72 1.22 -20.60 -14.96
CA ILE A 72 0.30 -19.65 -14.30
C ILE A 72 -0.25 -20.21 -12.99
N ASN A 73 -0.67 -19.33 -12.08
CA ASN A 73 -1.38 -19.67 -10.83
C ASN A 73 -0.61 -20.66 -9.95
N ARG A 74 0.70 -20.41 -9.81
CA ARG A 74 1.67 -21.27 -9.12
C ARG A 74 1.97 -20.84 -7.68
N CYS A 75 1.19 -19.90 -7.13
CA CYS A 75 1.41 -19.37 -5.79
C CYS A 75 0.76 -20.19 -4.68
N TYR A 76 -0.03 -21.21 -5.00
CA TYR A 76 -0.77 -22.03 -4.02
C TYR A 76 -0.27 -23.48 -4.02
N ASP A 77 -0.44 -24.15 -2.87
CA ASP A 77 -0.19 -25.58 -2.72
C ASP A 77 -1.37 -26.47 -3.15
N ASN A 78 -1.24 -27.78 -2.93
CA ASN A 78 -2.28 -28.77 -3.25
C ASN A 78 -3.49 -28.74 -2.31
N TYR A 79 -3.47 -27.92 -1.26
CA TYR A 79 -4.55 -27.69 -0.31
C TYR A 79 -5.19 -26.30 -0.51
N ASP A 80 -4.96 -25.69 -1.68
CA ASP A 80 -5.37 -24.32 -2.05
C ASP A 80 -4.98 -23.26 -1.00
N SER A 81 -3.82 -23.43 -0.35
CA SER A 81 -3.22 -22.45 0.55
C SER A 81 -2.09 -21.67 -0.13
N LEU A 82 -2.02 -20.35 0.09
CA LEU A 82 -0.94 -19.50 -0.44
C LEU A 82 0.42 -19.96 0.12
N LEU A 83 1.37 -20.19 -0.78
CA LEU A 83 2.76 -20.50 -0.47
C LEU A 83 3.51 -19.22 -0.04
N PRO A 84 4.32 -19.28 1.04
CA PRO A 84 5.38 -18.31 1.28
C PRO A 84 6.30 -18.17 0.07
N MET A 85 6.85 -16.98 -0.17
CA MET A 85 7.63 -16.66 -1.37
C MET A 85 8.90 -17.54 -1.53
N GLU A 86 9.39 -18.14 -0.45
CA GLU A 86 10.53 -19.08 -0.42
C GLU A 86 10.14 -20.50 -0.83
N LYS A 87 8.84 -20.84 -0.77
CA LYS A 87 8.30 -22.16 -1.11
C LYS A 87 7.65 -22.21 -2.50
N ILE A 88 7.46 -21.08 -3.15
CA ILE A 88 7.02 -21.03 -4.56
C ILE A 88 8.12 -21.71 -5.42
N PRO A 89 7.77 -22.70 -6.28
CA PRO A 89 8.75 -23.39 -7.12
C PRO A 89 9.56 -22.43 -8.02
N VAL A 90 10.85 -22.69 -8.19
CA VAL A 90 11.74 -21.82 -9.01
C VAL A 90 11.27 -21.73 -10.47
N ASP A 91 10.71 -22.81 -11.02
CA ASP A 91 10.16 -22.87 -12.39
C ASP A 91 8.82 -22.11 -12.56
N ALA A 92 8.23 -21.61 -11.48
CA ALA A 92 7.08 -20.70 -11.54
C ALA A 92 7.48 -19.25 -11.87
N PHE A 93 8.72 -18.86 -11.57
CA PHE A 93 9.23 -17.51 -11.85
C PHE A 93 9.80 -17.48 -13.27
N LEU A 94 9.17 -16.69 -14.15
CA LEU A 94 9.66 -16.53 -15.52
C LEU A 94 10.69 -15.41 -15.60
N ASP A 95 11.75 -15.64 -16.38
CA ASP A 95 12.69 -14.58 -16.71
C ASP A 95 11.99 -13.45 -17.50
N LYS A 96 12.35 -12.20 -17.20
CA LYS A 96 11.77 -11.00 -17.84
C LYS A 96 11.95 -10.97 -19.35
N SER A 97 13.04 -11.52 -19.89
CA SER A 97 13.26 -11.66 -21.34
C SER A 97 12.40 -12.76 -21.99
N ALA A 98 11.85 -13.67 -21.20
CA ALA A 98 10.91 -14.69 -21.69
C ALA A 98 9.47 -14.17 -21.84
N LEU A 99 9.16 -12.97 -21.30
CA LEU A 99 7.87 -12.31 -21.46
C LEU A 99 7.68 -11.80 -22.90
N LYS A 100 7.12 -12.65 -23.75
CA LYS A 100 6.65 -12.28 -25.08
C LYS A 100 5.23 -11.71 -25.00
N SER A 101 4.91 -10.77 -25.88
CA SER A 101 3.57 -10.21 -26.04
C SER A 101 3.01 -9.51 -24.78
N VAL A 102 3.87 -8.76 -24.07
CA VAL A 102 3.43 -7.72 -23.14
C VAL A 102 2.61 -6.69 -23.92
N THR A 103 1.38 -6.41 -23.47
CA THR A 103 0.49 -5.40 -24.08
C THR A 103 0.47 -4.10 -23.30
N ASP A 104 0.64 -4.16 -21.97
CA ASP A 104 0.78 -2.99 -21.12
C ASP A 104 1.69 -3.27 -19.91
N LYS A 105 2.17 -2.21 -19.25
CA LYS A 105 3.08 -2.27 -18.11
C LYS A 105 2.88 -1.06 -17.20
N GLU A 106 2.61 -1.33 -15.94
CA GLU A 106 2.51 -0.32 -14.89
C GLU A 106 3.67 -0.43 -13.90
N GLU A 107 4.21 0.72 -13.48
CA GLU A 107 5.23 0.81 -12.44
C GLU A 107 4.73 1.67 -11.26
N TYR A 108 4.94 1.13 -10.07
CA TYR A 108 4.57 1.74 -8.79
C TYR A 108 5.83 1.95 -7.95
N ASP A 109 6.04 3.18 -7.48
CA ASP A 109 7.03 3.47 -6.44
C ASP A 109 6.52 2.91 -5.11
N LEU A 110 7.31 2.05 -4.47
CA LEU A 110 6.97 1.45 -3.18
C LEU A 110 7.65 2.18 -2.01
N SER A 111 8.22 3.38 -2.21
CA SER A 111 8.72 4.21 -1.10
C SER A 111 7.59 4.48 -0.10
N PRO A 112 7.85 4.44 1.23
CA PRO A 112 6.83 4.46 2.27
C PRO A 112 6.26 5.87 2.50
N THR A 113 5.52 6.39 1.53
CA THR A 113 4.78 7.65 1.65
C THR A 113 3.27 7.39 1.56
N TRP A 114 2.48 8.34 2.04
CA TRP A 114 1.03 8.23 1.95
C TRP A 114 0.57 8.32 0.49
N GLU A 115 1.23 9.14 -0.35
CA GLU A 115 0.93 9.26 -1.79
C GLU A 115 1.07 7.93 -2.52
N ASN A 116 2.18 7.23 -2.26
CA ASN A 116 2.51 5.99 -2.96
C ASN A 116 1.58 4.85 -2.55
N TYR A 117 1.27 4.72 -1.26
CA TYR A 117 0.27 3.74 -0.80
C TYR A 117 -1.12 4.06 -1.34
N ALA A 118 -1.54 5.33 -1.30
CA ALA A 118 -2.83 5.76 -1.83
C ALA A 118 -2.94 5.45 -3.33
N ARG A 119 -1.92 5.79 -4.14
CA ARG A 119 -1.88 5.45 -5.57
C ARG A 119 -1.87 3.94 -5.82
N LEU A 120 -1.12 3.15 -5.04
CA LEU A 120 -1.07 1.69 -5.20
C LEU A 120 -2.44 1.03 -4.97
N THR A 121 -3.20 1.55 -4.01
CA THR A 121 -4.49 0.99 -3.56
C THR A 121 -5.71 1.65 -4.20
N ASP A 122 -5.51 2.67 -5.05
CA ASP A 122 -6.58 3.36 -5.77
C ASP A 122 -7.32 2.41 -6.74
N ASN A 123 -8.65 2.52 -6.80
CA ASN A 123 -9.51 1.62 -7.59
C ASN A 123 -9.62 2.02 -9.07
N GLU A 124 -9.28 3.25 -9.44
CA GLU A 124 -9.38 3.78 -10.81
C GLU A 124 -8.00 3.98 -11.47
N LYS A 125 -6.98 4.31 -10.68
CA LYS A 125 -5.63 4.71 -11.11
C LYS A 125 -4.52 3.83 -10.53
N GLY A 126 -4.91 2.83 -9.75
CA GLY A 126 -4.04 1.92 -9.02
C GLY A 126 -4.41 0.45 -9.27
N LEU A 127 -3.91 -0.43 -8.40
CA LEU A 127 -4.16 -1.86 -8.48
C LEU A 127 -5.46 -2.30 -7.76
N GLY A 128 -6.21 -1.36 -7.16
CA GLY A 128 -7.44 -1.65 -6.40
C GLY A 128 -7.25 -2.65 -5.25
N LEU A 129 -6.06 -2.65 -4.61
CA LEU A 129 -5.76 -3.58 -3.52
C LEU A 129 -6.61 -3.24 -2.28
N ALA A 130 -7.19 -4.26 -1.65
CA ALA A 130 -7.90 -4.10 -0.40
C ALA A 130 -6.97 -3.55 0.69
N ARG A 131 -7.33 -2.40 1.26
CA ARG A 131 -6.53 -1.68 2.26
C ARG A 131 -6.69 -2.34 3.63
N SER A 132 -5.60 -2.77 4.27
CA SER A 132 -5.67 -3.19 5.67
C SER A 132 -5.88 -1.99 6.58
N MET A 133 -6.57 -2.20 7.71
CA MET A 133 -6.88 -1.14 8.67
C MET A 133 -5.62 -0.43 9.19
N ASP A 134 -4.60 -1.19 9.59
CA ASP A 134 -3.32 -0.66 10.06
C ASP A 134 -2.60 0.21 9.01
N ASN A 135 -2.51 -0.25 7.75
CA ASN A 135 -1.81 0.52 6.71
C ASN A 135 -2.62 1.72 6.23
N TYR A 136 -3.94 1.63 6.24
CA TYR A 136 -4.82 2.77 6.02
C TYR A 136 -4.68 3.82 7.14
N ASP A 137 -4.65 3.41 8.41
CA ASP A 137 -4.43 4.30 9.54
C ASP A 137 -3.03 4.95 9.47
N ARG A 138 -1.98 4.19 9.15
CA ARG A 138 -0.62 4.71 8.89
C ARG A 138 -0.63 5.75 7.77
N MET A 139 -1.23 5.44 6.61
CA MET A 139 -1.35 6.35 5.47
C MET A 139 -2.06 7.64 5.85
N THR A 140 -3.21 7.55 6.51
CA THR A 140 -4.03 8.71 6.90
C THR A 140 -3.29 9.61 7.89
N LEU A 141 -2.59 9.03 8.87
CA LEU A 141 -1.76 9.81 9.80
C LEU A 141 -0.55 10.46 9.10
N LEU A 142 0.09 9.77 8.17
CA LEU A 142 1.19 10.32 7.35
C LEU A 142 0.70 11.50 6.47
N TYR A 143 -0.49 11.39 5.86
CA TYR A 143 -1.13 12.49 5.15
C TYR A 143 -1.36 13.69 6.07
N ILE A 144 -1.95 13.47 7.26
CA ILE A 144 -2.26 14.56 8.20
C ILE A 144 -0.97 15.25 8.68
N MET A 145 0.13 14.51 8.89
CA MET A 145 1.42 15.10 9.22
C MET A 145 1.96 16.01 8.10
N ASP A 146 1.85 15.58 6.85
CA ASP A 146 2.42 16.30 5.71
C ASP A 146 1.54 17.48 5.28
N LYS A 147 0.29 17.20 4.86
CA LYS A 147 -0.64 18.23 4.35
C LYS A 147 -1.34 18.97 5.48
N GLY A 148 -1.76 18.27 6.52
CA GLY A 148 -2.66 18.77 7.55
C GLY A 148 -3.98 18.03 7.57
N TYR A 149 -4.90 18.45 8.44
CA TYR A 149 -6.26 17.92 8.45
C TYR A 149 -7.04 18.43 7.23
N PRO A 150 -7.76 17.58 6.48
CA PRO A 150 -8.56 18.02 5.33
C PRO A 150 -9.56 19.12 5.67
N ARG A 151 -9.79 20.02 4.72
CA ARG A 151 -10.67 21.18 4.94
C ARG A 151 -12.14 20.80 5.12
N ASP A 152 -12.57 19.76 4.43
CA ASP A 152 -13.97 19.34 4.32
C ASP A 152 -14.25 18.07 5.15
N GLY A 153 -13.23 17.58 5.89
CA GLY A 153 -13.30 16.42 6.77
C GLY A 153 -12.54 15.21 6.20
N LEU A 154 -12.19 14.25 7.06
CA LEU A 154 -11.43 13.07 6.63
C LEU A 154 -12.22 12.16 5.69
N ILE A 155 -13.53 12.04 5.89
CA ILE A 155 -14.40 11.09 5.19
C ILE A 155 -14.51 11.42 3.68
N ASP A 156 -14.48 12.70 3.31
CA ASP A 156 -14.60 13.14 1.92
C ASP A 156 -13.32 12.85 1.10
N GLU A 157 -12.14 12.89 1.73
CA GLU A 157 -10.84 12.60 1.08
C GLU A 157 -10.49 11.09 1.16
N TYR A 158 -10.79 10.48 2.31
CA TYR A 158 -10.44 9.10 2.66
C TYR A 158 -11.64 8.41 3.35
N PRO A 159 -12.50 7.72 2.57
CA PRO A 159 -13.80 7.23 3.06
C PRO A 159 -13.78 5.89 3.79
N ASP A 160 -12.66 5.16 3.83
CA ASP A 160 -12.57 3.92 4.63
C ASP A 160 -12.45 4.25 6.13
N ASN A 161 -12.69 3.26 6.98
CA ASN A 161 -12.74 3.44 8.43
C ASN A 161 -11.37 3.77 9.05
N PHE A 162 -11.17 5.02 9.44
CA PHE A 162 -9.99 5.51 10.16
C PHE A 162 -10.14 5.36 11.67
N SER A 163 -9.35 4.48 12.29
CA SER A 163 -9.50 4.08 13.71
C SER A 163 -9.24 5.20 14.71
N PHE A 164 -8.60 6.29 14.29
CA PHE A 164 -8.29 7.43 15.16
C PHE A 164 -9.19 8.65 14.95
N HIS A 165 -10.25 8.54 14.14
CA HIS A 165 -11.14 9.67 13.80
C HIS A 165 -11.64 10.43 15.05
N GLU A 166 -12.14 9.73 16.07
CA GLU A 166 -12.58 10.32 17.36
C GLU A 166 -11.51 11.20 18.03
N LYS A 167 -10.22 10.87 17.87
CA LYS A 167 -9.12 11.65 18.47
C LYS A 167 -8.95 13.03 17.79
N PHE A 168 -9.42 13.17 16.55
CA PHE A 168 -9.38 14.41 15.78
C PHE A 168 -10.69 15.21 15.82
N GLU A 169 -11.79 14.65 16.32
CA GLU A 169 -13.13 15.27 16.34
C GLU A 169 -13.12 16.72 16.88
N ARG A 170 -12.36 17.00 17.95
CA ARG A 170 -12.23 18.35 18.51
C ARG A 170 -11.49 19.34 17.59
N ILE A 171 -10.56 18.85 16.78
CA ILE A 171 -9.82 19.64 15.78
C ILE A 171 -10.75 19.90 14.60
N GLU A 172 -11.43 18.86 14.10
CA GLU A 172 -12.41 18.94 13.01
C GLU A 172 -13.56 19.90 13.33
N ASN A 173 -14.21 19.78 14.48
CA ASN A 173 -15.27 20.68 14.94
C ASN A 173 -14.84 22.16 15.00
N LYS A 174 -13.56 22.44 15.29
CA LYS A 174 -12.97 23.80 15.25
C LYS A 174 -12.54 24.23 13.85
N LEU A 175 -12.14 23.30 12.99
CA LEU A 175 -11.86 23.57 11.59
C LEU A 175 -13.12 23.76 10.78
N LEU A 176 -14.30 23.29 11.21
CA LEU A 176 -15.59 23.46 10.55
C LEU A 176 -16.45 24.62 11.12
N SER A 177 -16.02 25.27 12.21
CA SER A 177 -16.78 26.35 12.86
C SER A 177 -16.70 27.68 12.09
N ARG A 178 -17.51 28.67 12.50
CA ARG A 178 -17.55 29.99 11.83
C ARG A 178 -16.26 30.79 12.02
N ASP A 179 -15.58 30.59 13.14
CA ASP A 179 -14.26 31.14 13.49
C ASP A 179 -13.10 30.33 12.90
N ARG A 180 -13.34 29.38 11.96
CA ARG A 180 -12.29 28.49 11.41
C ARG A 180 -11.03 29.21 10.94
N TRP A 181 -11.15 30.42 10.41
CA TRP A 181 -10.02 31.22 9.92
C TRP A 181 -9.13 31.77 11.04
N ASP A 182 -9.71 32.12 12.20
CA ASP A 182 -8.96 32.65 13.35
C ASP A 182 -8.14 31.57 14.07
N VAL A 183 -8.53 30.29 13.89
CA VAL A 183 -7.92 29.12 14.54
C VAL A 183 -7.23 28.17 13.57
N TYR A 184 -7.22 28.45 12.26
CA TYR A 184 -6.82 27.50 11.21
C TYR A 184 -5.40 26.97 11.44
N ASP A 185 -4.41 27.85 11.47
CA ASP A 185 -3.00 27.47 11.63
C ASP A 185 -2.75 26.75 12.97
N GLU A 186 -3.42 27.20 14.05
CA GLU A 186 -3.31 26.57 15.37
C GLU A 186 -3.88 25.13 15.36
N MET A 187 -4.99 24.90 14.65
CA MET A 187 -5.60 23.58 14.54
C MET A 187 -4.83 22.66 13.60
N GLN A 188 -4.30 23.19 12.50
CA GLN A 188 -3.43 22.43 11.58
C GLN A 188 -2.15 21.97 12.28
N GLU A 189 -1.49 22.85 13.04
CA GLU A 189 -0.33 22.47 13.85
C GLU A 189 -0.65 21.45 14.94
N LYS A 190 -1.85 21.48 15.53
CA LYS A 190 -2.31 20.44 16.46
C LYS A 190 -2.59 19.12 15.76
N ALA A 191 -3.17 19.14 14.55
CA ALA A 191 -3.44 17.95 13.77
C ALA A 191 -2.13 17.22 13.43
N LYS A 192 -1.14 17.95 12.89
CA LYS A 192 0.19 17.41 12.55
C LYS A 192 0.88 16.77 13.75
N LYS A 193 0.89 17.46 14.89
CA LYS A 193 1.49 16.96 16.14
C LYS A 193 0.74 15.76 16.74
N LEU A 194 -0.59 15.75 16.65
CA LEU A 194 -1.39 14.60 17.09
C LEU A 194 -1.14 13.38 16.19
N ALA A 195 -1.08 13.59 14.87
CA ALA A 195 -0.83 12.52 13.91
C ALA A 195 0.55 11.88 14.11
N GLY A 196 1.61 12.68 14.26
CA GLY A 196 2.95 12.18 14.56
C GLY A 196 3.04 11.43 15.90
N LYS A 197 2.35 11.92 16.94
CA LYS A 197 2.22 11.21 18.21
C LYS A 197 1.55 9.84 18.05
N LEU A 198 0.47 9.77 17.25
CA LEU A 198 -0.28 8.53 17.05
C LEU A 198 0.50 7.51 16.21
N LEU A 199 1.22 7.93 15.17
CA LEU A 199 2.17 7.05 14.46
C LEU A 199 3.21 6.48 15.41
N TYR A 200 3.81 7.32 16.26
CA TYR A 200 4.82 6.86 17.21
C TYR A 200 4.27 5.91 18.28
N GLU A 201 3.04 6.13 18.76
CA GLU A 201 2.41 5.33 19.81
C GLU A 201 1.83 3.99 19.32
N HIS A 202 1.29 3.93 18.10
CA HIS A 202 0.60 2.74 17.57
C HIS A 202 1.40 1.99 16.50
N PHE A 203 2.30 2.67 15.80
CA PHE A 203 3.08 2.10 14.69
C PHE A 203 4.58 2.48 14.78
N PRO A 204 5.27 2.19 15.91
CA PRO A 204 6.64 2.64 16.17
C PRO A 204 7.66 2.17 15.12
N ASP A 205 7.41 1.00 14.52
CA ASP A 205 8.27 0.34 13.54
C ASP A 205 7.89 0.65 12.07
N THR A 206 7.04 1.67 11.83
CA THR A 206 6.71 2.14 10.48
C THR A 206 7.98 2.47 9.69
N ARG A 207 8.14 1.86 8.51
CA ARG A 207 9.23 2.17 7.56
C ARG A 207 9.19 3.64 7.19
N GLN A 208 10.31 4.34 7.38
CA GLN A 208 10.41 5.78 7.16
C GLN A 208 11.29 6.10 5.96
N LYS A 209 10.92 7.17 5.24
CA LYS A 209 11.83 7.84 4.31
C LYS A 209 13.00 8.45 5.10
N GLU A 210 14.20 8.45 4.53
CA GLU A 210 15.44 8.87 5.22
C GLU A 210 15.34 10.27 5.85
N ASP A 211 14.62 11.21 5.22
CA ASP A 211 14.35 12.55 5.73
C ASP A 211 13.46 12.58 7.00
N ALA A 212 12.53 11.63 7.13
CA ALA A 212 11.60 11.55 8.26
C ALA A 212 12.30 11.07 9.55
N ILE A 213 13.29 10.18 9.40
CA ILE A 213 14.15 9.72 10.51
C ILE A 213 14.82 10.91 11.20
N SER A 214 15.22 11.93 10.42
CA SER A 214 15.82 13.15 10.95
C SER A 214 14.81 13.98 11.76
N LYS A 215 13.58 14.13 11.28
CA LYS A 215 12.51 14.85 12.00
C LYS A 215 12.12 14.14 13.31
N MET A 216 11.98 12.82 13.31
CA MET A 216 11.63 12.06 14.52
C MET A 216 12.80 11.94 15.51
N LYS A 217 14.07 12.03 15.07
CA LYS A 217 15.21 12.22 15.98
C LYS A 217 15.15 13.59 16.67
N VAL A 218 14.84 14.66 15.95
CA VAL A 218 14.65 15.99 16.53
C VAL A 218 13.51 15.99 17.57
N GLU A 219 12.37 15.32 17.30
CA GLU A 219 11.31 15.19 18.30
C GLU A 219 11.68 14.31 19.51
N LYS A 220 12.53 13.27 19.32
CA LYS A 220 13.09 12.47 20.43
C LYS A 220 14.08 13.27 21.29
N GLU A 221 14.82 14.20 20.70
CA GLU A 221 15.84 15.01 21.39
C GLU A 221 15.28 16.25 22.10
N ILE A 222 14.10 16.76 21.71
CA ILE A 222 13.44 17.85 22.46
C ILE A 222 13.05 17.33 23.85
N PRO A 223 13.67 17.82 24.94
CA PRO A 223 13.38 17.28 26.27
C PRO A 223 11.94 17.62 26.65
N LYS A 224 11.19 16.63 27.15
CA LYS A 224 9.93 16.86 27.86
C LYS A 224 10.22 17.75 29.08
N LYS A 225 10.13 19.08 28.90
CA LYS A 225 10.21 20.06 30.00
C LYS A 225 9.02 19.85 30.92
N SER A 226 9.18 18.95 31.87
CA SER A 226 8.33 18.84 33.04
C SER A 226 8.33 20.19 33.75
N LYS A 227 7.23 20.95 33.61
CA LYS A 227 6.98 22.10 34.46
C LYS A 227 6.72 21.58 35.88
N GLY A 228 7.81 21.43 36.63
CA GLY A 228 7.77 21.18 38.07
C GLY A 228 6.97 22.29 38.73
N ARG A 229 5.77 21.96 39.19
CA ARG A 229 4.91 22.83 39.99
C ARG A 229 4.93 22.34 41.43
N LYS A 230 5.52 23.14 42.31
CA LYS A 230 5.42 23.20 43.79
C LYS A 230 6.67 23.94 44.30
N MET A 231 6.60 24.79 45.33
CA MET A 231 5.44 25.15 46.17
C MET A 231 5.56 26.62 46.57
#